data_AF-A0A4U0VFC1-F1
#
_entry.id   AF-A0A4U0VFC1-F1
#
_cell.length_a   1.000
_cell.length_b   1.000
_cell.length_c   1.000
_cell.angle_alpha   90.00
_cell.angle_beta   90.00
_cell.angle_gamma   90.00
#
_symmetry.space_group_name_H-M   'P 1'
#
loop_
_entity.id
_entity.type
_entity.pdbx_description
1 polymer ?
#
loop_
_entity_poly.entity_id
_entity_poly.type
_entity_poly.pdbx_seq_one_letter_code
_entity_poly.pdbx_strand_id
1 'polypeptide(L)'
;MNTKITYLERYPENFMDFTHSASLKESARHLPGRSTLELAEQSEKFIKRTRENARHLHEAYLASRGLRCQVSLTVPFALNEPSPIGSLIAASASDLEDDFQFLITNGTRTREFHVIPVDLVRVRRTYADIREATLALRDNPDETTYLLPSTALPKEGFSIQVLKKKWLADLDDRGHLTLSAQELRTRVTIACSLVQGCHRFFGTPWLDHLDLSNLRGGKAKGATWAAMLGTGSGDTGTTRILKSFSTEKRRIGRDLTRHCQVFRLGLVLTELALGKPIKYIDDSDANKGVRVVVAGVDDNEAMVAIEVAEMVDQTTNNQILGDVVQYCFSILQPKRIEIEDFGAEYNAKVLMP
;
A
#
# COMPACT_ATOMS: atom_id res chain seq x y z
N MET A 1 8.68 -31.44 7.29
CA MET A 1 8.46 -30.42 8.35
C MET A 1 7.67 -29.28 7.71
N ASN A 2 6.35 -29.25 7.93
CA ASN A 2 5.47 -28.24 7.36
C ASN A 2 5.68 -26.91 8.08
N THR A 3 6.40 -26.00 7.45
CA THR A 3 6.44 -24.59 7.84
C THR A 3 5.03 -24.05 7.71
N LYS A 4 4.36 -23.75 8.83
CA LYS A 4 3.09 -23.03 8.86
C LYS A 4 3.33 -21.69 8.17
N ILE A 5 2.94 -21.60 6.89
CA ILE A 5 2.87 -20.34 6.14
C ILE A 5 2.08 -19.37 7.02
N THR A 6 2.71 -18.29 7.41
CA THR A 6 2.13 -17.33 8.34
C THR A 6 1.00 -16.57 7.62
N TYR A 7 -0.10 -16.26 8.31
CA TYR A 7 -1.30 -15.64 7.70
C TYR A 7 -1.02 -14.31 6.96
N LEU A 8 0.13 -13.64 7.20
CA LEU A 8 0.56 -12.48 6.41
C LEU A 8 1.20 -12.83 5.08
N GLU A 9 1.79 -14.02 4.95
CA GLU A 9 2.22 -14.54 3.64
C GLU A 9 1.01 -14.91 2.79
N ARG A 10 -0.13 -15.21 3.44
CA ARG A 10 -1.45 -15.35 2.81
C ARG A 10 -2.23 -14.04 2.71
N TYR A 11 -1.75 -12.91 3.24
CA TYR A 11 -2.44 -11.63 3.06
C TYR A 11 -2.59 -11.30 1.56
N PRO A 12 -1.53 -11.45 0.73
CA PRO A 12 -1.70 -11.42 -0.72
C PRO A 12 -2.65 -12.47 -1.27
N GLU A 13 -2.64 -13.72 -0.81
CA GLU A 13 -3.50 -14.78 -1.36
C GLU A 13 -4.98 -14.53 -1.03
N ASN A 14 -5.32 -14.26 0.23
CA ASN A 14 -6.67 -13.92 0.67
C ASN A 14 -7.14 -12.58 0.09
N PHE A 15 -6.21 -11.62 -0.09
CA PHE A 15 -6.49 -10.35 -0.74
C PHE A 15 -6.58 -10.49 -2.26
N MET A 16 -5.85 -11.40 -2.92
CA MET A 16 -5.96 -11.72 -4.35
C MET A 16 -7.23 -12.51 -4.64
N ASP A 17 -7.67 -13.37 -3.72
CA ASP A 17 -8.99 -13.98 -3.79
C ASP A 17 -10.09 -12.93 -3.65
N PHE A 18 -9.86 -11.92 -2.81
CA PHE A 18 -10.65 -10.68 -2.75
C PHE A 18 -10.60 -9.97 -4.09
N THR A 19 -9.39 -9.67 -4.58
CA THR A 19 -9.07 -8.80 -5.71
C THR A 19 -9.01 -9.46 -7.07
N HIS A 20 -9.37 -10.72 -7.26
CA HIS A 20 -9.45 -11.33 -8.60
C HIS A 20 -10.61 -12.30 -8.75
N SER A 21 -11.73 -12.01 -8.09
CA SER A 21 -12.84 -12.96 -8.01
C SER A 21 -13.55 -13.26 -9.34
N ALA A 22 -13.31 -12.50 -10.42
CA ALA A 22 -13.89 -12.77 -11.73
C ALA A 22 -12.92 -13.41 -12.74
N SER A 23 -11.80 -12.77 -13.09
CA SER A 23 -10.95 -13.24 -14.21
C SER A 23 -10.05 -14.45 -13.85
N LEU A 24 -9.57 -14.54 -12.61
CA LEU A 24 -8.84 -15.72 -12.13
C LEU A 24 -9.79 -16.88 -11.85
N LYS A 25 -11.03 -16.63 -11.41
CA LYS A 25 -12.05 -17.70 -11.29
C LYS A 25 -12.53 -18.20 -12.65
N GLU A 26 -12.68 -17.36 -13.67
CA GLU A 26 -12.99 -17.82 -15.04
C GLU A 26 -11.84 -18.61 -15.65
N SER A 27 -10.60 -18.17 -15.44
CA SER A 27 -9.41 -18.90 -15.91
C SER A 27 -9.21 -20.22 -15.14
N ALA A 28 -9.44 -20.23 -13.83
CA ALA A 28 -9.34 -21.41 -12.98
C ALA A 28 -10.52 -22.40 -13.13
N ARG A 29 -11.71 -21.93 -13.52
CA ARG A 29 -12.87 -22.80 -13.86
C ARG A 29 -12.58 -23.70 -15.06
N HIS A 30 -11.57 -23.38 -15.86
CA HIS A 30 -11.18 -24.14 -17.05
C HIS A 30 -9.83 -24.85 -16.93
N LEU A 31 -9.15 -24.74 -15.79
CA LEU A 31 -7.84 -25.36 -15.63
C LEU A 31 -7.83 -26.38 -14.46
N PRO A 32 -7.34 -27.62 -14.69
CA PRO A 32 -7.20 -28.60 -13.63
C PRO A 32 -6.22 -28.07 -12.55
N GLY A 33 -6.49 -28.41 -11.27
CA GLY A 33 -5.90 -27.82 -10.06
C GLY A 33 -4.37 -27.84 -9.88
N ARG A 34 -3.61 -28.24 -10.90
CA ARG A 34 -2.15 -28.06 -10.98
C ARG A 34 -1.77 -26.63 -11.42
N SER A 35 -2.63 -25.98 -12.20
CA SER A 35 -2.44 -24.64 -12.75
C SER A 35 -2.65 -23.49 -11.74
N THR A 36 -3.56 -23.65 -10.78
CA THR A 36 -3.86 -22.64 -9.75
C THR A 36 -2.72 -22.49 -8.76
N LEU A 37 -2.04 -23.59 -8.43
CA LEU A 37 -0.85 -23.58 -7.59
C LEU A 37 0.33 -22.87 -8.28
N GLU A 38 0.53 -23.13 -9.58
CA GLU A 38 1.56 -22.47 -10.38
C GLU A 38 1.32 -20.95 -10.49
N LEU A 39 0.06 -20.53 -10.65
CA LEU A 39 -0.34 -19.11 -10.65
C LEU A 39 -0.09 -18.46 -9.28
N ALA A 40 -0.38 -19.15 -8.18
CA ALA A 40 -0.11 -18.66 -6.83
C ALA A 40 1.40 -18.52 -6.58
N GLU A 41 2.21 -19.51 -6.97
CA GLU A 41 3.67 -19.45 -6.86
C GLU A 41 4.28 -18.33 -7.70
N GLN A 42 3.77 -18.11 -8.92
CA GLN A 42 4.19 -17.01 -9.78
C GLN A 42 3.85 -15.66 -9.15
N SER A 43 2.64 -15.52 -8.61
CA SER A 43 2.20 -14.32 -7.90
C SER A 43 3.07 -14.04 -6.68
N GLU A 44 3.39 -15.07 -5.88
CA GLU A 44 4.23 -14.92 -4.70
C GLU A 44 5.67 -14.48 -5.06
N LYS A 45 6.26 -15.09 -6.08
CA LYS A 45 7.59 -14.70 -6.61
C LYS A 45 7.59 -13.26 -7.11
N PHE A 46 6.54 -12.90 -7.85
CA PHE A 46 6.35 -11.56 -8.37
C PHE A 46 6.30 -10.52 -7.22
N ILE A 47 5.43 -10.73 -6.25
CA ILE A 47 5.27 -9.84 -5.08
C ILE A 47 6.57 -9.69 -4.30
N LYS A 48 7.31 -10.78 -4.10
CA LYS A 48 8.61 -10.76 -3.44
C LYS A 48 9.58 -9.85 -4.19
N ARG A 49 9.66 -10.00 -5.52
CA ARG A 49 10.51 -9.18 -6.38
C ARG A 49 10.13 -7.71 -6.36
N THR A 50 8.84 -7.37 -6.50
CA THR A 50 8.38 -5.98 -6.47
C THR A 50 8.70 -5.30 -5.13
N ARG A 51 8.56 -6.03 -4.00
CA ARG A 51 8.93 -5.53 -2.67
C ARG A 51 10.43 -5.29 -2.54
N GLU A 52 11.25 -6.18 -3.09
CA GLU A 52 12.70 -6.01 -3.12
C GLU A 52 13.12 -4.78 -3.94
N ASN A 53 12.53 -4.62 -5.13
CA ASN A 53 12.72 -3.43 -5.96
C ASN A 53 12.33 -2.14 -5.23
N ALA A 54 11.16 -2.12 -4.59
CA ALA A 54 10.68 -0.99 -3.80
C ALA A 54 11.62 -0.66 -2.63
N ARG A 55 12.20 -1.68 -1.97
CA ARG A 55 13.20 -1.51 -0.91
C ARG A 55 14.49 -0.86 -1.44
N HIS A 56 15.01 -1.34 -2.57
CA HIS A 56 16.20 -0.76 -3.20
C HIS A 56 15.99 0.70 -3.61
N LEU A 57 14.81 1.03 -4.14
CA LEU A 57 14.45 2.41 -4.47
C LEU A 57 14.33 3.29 -3.22
N HIS A 58 13.81 2.75 -2.11
CA HIS A 58 13.79 3.47 -0.83
C HIS A 58 15.21 3.76 -0.32
N GLU A 59 16.11 2.77 -0.38
CA GLU A 59 17.51 2.92 0.04
C GLU A 59 18.25 3.94 -0.83
N ALA A 60 18.03 3.91 -2.15
CA ALA A 60 18.55 4.92 -3.07
C ALA A 60 18.02 6.33 -2.77
N TYR A 61 16.74 6.45 -2.38
CA TYR A 61 16.15 7.72 -1.91
C TYR A 61 16.76 8.21 -0.60
N LEU A 62 16.98 7.34 0.39
CA LEU A 62 17.59 7.73 1.68
C LEU A 62 19.01 8.27 1.52
N ALA A 63 19.75 7.80 0.50
CA ALA A 63 21.05 8.35 0.15
C ALA A 63 20.97 9.78 -0.41
N SER A 64 19.81 10.20 -0.94
CA SER A 64 19.58 11.50 -1.55
C SER A 64 19.31 12.61 -0.53
N ARG A 65 20.32 13.43 -0.21
CA ARG A 65 20.10 14.60 0.66
C ARG A 65 19.25 15.68 -0.03
N GLY A 66 18.25 16.18 0.71
CA GLY A 66 17.41 17.32 0.28
C GLY A 66 16.42 17.00 -0.84
N LEU A 67 16.18 15.71 -1.10
CA LEU A 67 15.22 15.26 -2.09
C LEU A 67 13.84 15.10 -1.43
N ARG A 68 12.80 15.72 -1.98
CA ARG A 68 11.41 15.35 -1.65
C ARG A 68 10.89 14.39 -2.70
N CYS A 69 10.49 13.21 -2.26
CA CYS A 69 10.03 12.12 -3.11
C CYS A 69 8.62 11.68 -2.69
N GLN A 70 7.73 11.51 -3.66
CA GLN A 70 6.43 10.87 -3.48
C GLN A 70 6.33 9.71 -4.46
N VAL A 71 5.89 8.55 -3.97
CA VAL A 71 5.69 7.35 -4.79
C VAL A 71 4.20 7.17 -5.09
N SER A 72 3.85 6.82 -6.32
CA SER A 72 2.51 6.40 -6.67
C SER A 72 2.21 5.05 -6.02
N LEU A 73 1.14 4.99 -5.23
CA LEU A 73 0.62 3.75 -4.68
C LEU A 73 -0.28 3.02 -5.70
N THR A 74 -0.93 3.75 -6.60
CA THR A 74 -1.99 3.22 -7.46
C THR A 74 -1.54 2.86 -8.87
N VAL A 75 -2.14 1.79 -9.41
CA VAL A 75 -2.27 1.56 -10.86
C VAL A 75 -3.61 2.20 -11.31
N PRO A 76 -3.67 3.02 -12.37
CA PRO A 76 -4.91 3.69 -12.76
C PRO A 76 -5.98 2.68 -13.19
N PHE A 77 -7.15 2.64 -12.52
CA PHE A 77 -8.31 1.83 -12.92
C PHE A 77 -9.53 2.71 -13.24
N ALA A 78 -10.27 2.40 -14.31
CA ALA A 78 -11.45 3.17 -14.69
C ALA A 78 -12.70 2.64 -13.97
N LEU A 79 -13.35 3.48 -13.15
CA LEU A 79 -14.66 3.18 -12.58
C LEU A 79 -15.75 3.44 -13.62
N ASN A 80 -16.01 2.46 -14.50
CA ASN A 80 -17.12 2.55 -15.46
C ASN A 80 -18.43 1.92 -14.96
N GLU A 81 -18.50 1.34 -13.75
CA GLU A 81 -19.73 0.70 -13.26
C GLU A 81 -20.00 0.93 -11.75
N PRO A 82 -21.27 0.83 -11.31
CA PRO A 82 -21.72 1.21 -9.97
C PRO A 82 -21.42 0.16 -8.88
N SER A 83 -20.74 -0.95 -9.18
CA SER A 83 -20.24 -1.87 -8.15
C SER A 83 -18.83 -1.43 -7.73
N PRO A 84 -18.65 -0.85 -6.53
CA PRO A 84 -17.44 -0.13 -6.20
C PRO A 84 -16.30 -1.05 -5.76
N ILE A 85 -16.38 -2.37 -5.93
CA ILE A 85 -15.31 -3.29 -5.49
C ILE A 85 -15.09 -4.45 -6.47
N GLY A 86 -16.12 -5.10 -7.02
CA GLY A 86 -15.93 -6.26 -7.92
C GLY A 86 -15.10 -6.00 -9.18
N SER A 87 -15.16 -4.77 -9.72
CA SER A 87 -14.40 -4.31 -10.88
C SER A 87 -13.10 -3.59 -10.53
N LEU A 88 -12.93 -3.15 -9.28
CA LEU A 88 -11.66 -2.63 -8.75
C LEU A 88 -10.58 -3.72 -8.72
N ILE A 89 -11.06 -4.94 -8.59
CA ILE A 89 -10.36 -6.17 -8.33
C ILE A 89 -9.76 -6.71 -9.65
N ALA A 90 -10.55 -6.78 -10.72
CA ALA A 90 -10.10 -7.31 -12.00
C ALA A 90 -9.02 -6.49 -12.75
N ALA A 91 -8.64 -5.28 -12.31
CA ALA A 91 -7.83 -4.34 -13.08
C ALA A 91 -6.30 -4.46 -12.88
N SER A 92 -5.80 -5.38 -12.05
CA SER A 92 -4.35 -5.53 -11.81
C SER A 92 -3.58 -6.27 -12.90
N ALA A 93 -4.25 -7.02 -13.79
CA ALA A 93 -3.54 -7.86 -14.76
C ALA A 93 -3.18 -7.08 -16.03
N SER A 94 -1.92 -6.65 -16.17
CA SER A 94 -1.00 -7.28 -17.16
C SER A 94 0.26 -6.47 -17.50
N ASP A 95 0.28 -5.14 -17.41
CA ASP A 95 1.32 -4.36 -18.11
C ASP A 95 2.14 -3.36 -17.25
N LEU A 96 1.84 -3.18 -15.96
CA LEU A 96 2.47 -2.15 -15.10
C LEU A 96 2.97 -2.69 -13.74
N GLU A 97 2.98 -4.00 -13.54
CA GLU A 97 3.02 -4.55 -12.17
C GLU A 97 4.37 -4.29 -11.45
N ASP A 98 5.50 -4.26 -12.17
CA ASP A 98 6.85 -4.03 -11.59
C ASP A 98 7.32 -2.56 -11.66
N ASP A 99 6.51 -1.68 -12.24
CA ASP A 99 6.90 -0.29 -12.50
C ASP A 99 6.54 0.65 -11.34
N PHE A 100 7.39 1.64 -11.14
CA PHE A 100 7.22 2.68 -10.13
C PHE A 100 7.10 4.04 -10.79
N GLN A 101 6.28 4.89 -10.20
CA GLN A 101 6.14 6.27 -10.63
C GLN A 101 6.40 7.17 -9.45
N PHE A 102 7.30 8.13 -9.63
CA PHE A 102 7.71 9.05 -8.58
C PHE A 102 7.45 10.49 -9.01
N LEU A 103 6.91 11.28 -8.09
CA LEU A 103 6.99 12.74 -8.16
C LEU A 103 8.20 13.18 -7.33
N ILE A 104 9.19 13.78 -7.99
CA ILE A 104 10.44 14.17 -7.36
C ILE A 104 10.60 15.67 -7.46
N THR A 105 10.81 16.31 -6.31
CA THR A 105 11.09 17.73 -6.19
C THR A 105 12.57 17.94 -5.86
N ASN A 106 13.29 18.57 -6.79
CA ASN A 106 14.69 18.93 -6.70
C ASN A 106 14.81 20.46 -6.66
N GLY A 107 14.83 21.04 -5.46
CA GLY A 107 14.82 22.50 -5.27
C GLY A 107 13.51 23.10 -5.74
N THR A 108 13.54 23.94 -6.79
CA THR A 108 12.35 24.61 -7.35
C THR A 108 11.65 23.82 -8.45
N ARG A 109 12.17 22.66 -8.85
CA ARG A 109 11.63 21.86 -9.96
C ARG A 109 11.00 20.58 -9.43
N THR A 110 9.74 20.37 -9.80
CA THR A 110 9.00 19.13 -9.57
C THR A 110 8.76 18.42 -10.90
N ARG A 111 9.09 17.13 -10.99
CA ARG A 111 8.88 16.32 -12.20
C ARG A 111 8.43 14.91 -11.85
N GLU A 112 7.68 14.32 -12.78
CA GLU A 112 7.26 12.93 -12.72
C GLU A 112 8.26 12.03 -13.43
N PHE A 113 8.53 10.88 -12.83
CA PHE A 113 9.48 9.91 -13.33
C PHE A 113 8.83 8.54 -13.39
N HIS A 114 9.08 7.83 -14.49
CA HIS A 114 8.82 6.41 -14.61
C HIS A 114 10.10 5.65 -14.28
N VAL A 115 9.99 4.66 -13.40
CA VAL A 115 11.12 3.89 -12.90
C VAL A 115 10.80 2.41 -13.08
N ILE A 116 11.53 1.79 -14.00
CA ILE A 116 11.27 0.43 -14.49
C ILE A 116 12.45 -0.46 -14.09
N PRO A 117 12.25 -1.58 -13.37
CA PRO A 117 13.30 -2.56 -13.12
C PRO A 117 13.85 -3.14 -14.44
N VAL A 118 15.17 -3.14 -14.60
CA VAL A 118 15.84 -3.62 -15.82
C VAL A 118 17.13 -4.37 -15.50
N ASP A 119 17.52 -5.28 -16.39
CA ASP A 119 18.87 -5.87 -16.38
C ASP A 119 19.86 -4.92 -17.07
N LEU A 120 20.88 -4.47 -16.34
CA LEU A 120 21.85 -3.46 -16.78
C LEU A 120 23.00 -4.05 -17.61
N VAL A 121 22.73 -5.03 -18.46
CA VAL A 121 23.74 -5.61 -19.35
C VAL A 121 24.25 -4.55 -20.34
N ARG A 122 25.54 -4.22 -20.25
CA ARG A 122 26.26 -3.27 -21.13
C ARG A 122 25.81 -1.80 -21.01
N VAL A 123 25.23 -1.41 -19.87
CA VAL A 123 24.96 0.00 -19.59
C VAL A 123 26.27 0.72 -19.23
N ARG A 124 26.61 1.80 -19.97
CA ARG A 124 27.89 2.52 -19.82
C ARG A 124 27.97 3.37 -18.55
N ARG A 125 26.84 3.91 -18.10
CA ARG A 125 26.78 4.81 -16.95
C ARG A 125 25.55 4.51 -16.11
N THR A 126 25.77 4.27 -14.83
CA THR A 126 24.74 4.12 -13.81
C THR A 126 24.98 5.14 -12.71
N TYR A 127 23.93 5.51 -12.01
CA TYR A 127 23.98 6.34 -10.81
C TYR A 127 23.65 5.49 -9.59
N ALA A 128 24.22 5.78 -8.44
CA ALA A 128 23.87 5.11 -7.18
C ALA A 128 22.72 5.82 -6.43
N ASP A 129 22.51 7.11 -6.74
CA ASP A 129 21.56 8.01 -6.09
C ASP A 129 20.44 8.41 -7.08
N ILE A 130 19.18 8.30 -6.64
CA ILE A 130 18.01 8.71 -7.43
C ILE A 130 18.01 10.21 -7.74
N ARG A 131 18.61 11.05 -6.87
CA ARG A 131 18.79 12.49 -7.14
C ARG A 131 19.74 12.72 -8.30
N GLU A 132 20.88 12.05 -8.35
CA GLU A 132 21.84 12.20 -9.45
C GLU A 132 21.25 11.70 -10.78
N ALA A 133 20.58 10.54 -10.75
CA ALA A 133 19.91 10.00 -11.93
C ALA A 133 18.85 10.97 -12.49
N THR A 134 18.02 11.54 -11.61
CA THR A 134 16.97 12.49 -12.01
C THR A 134 17.51 13.86 -12.42
N LEU A 135 18.64 14.31 -11.85
CA LEU A 135 19.33 15.53 -12.27
C LEU A 135 19.97 15.39 -13.65
N ALA A 136 20.45 14.19 -14.02
CA ALA A 136 20.98 13.95 -15.36
C ALA A 136 19.91 14.10 -16.46
N LEU A 137 18.64 13.83 -16.14
CA LEU A 137 17.49 14.07 -17.02
C LEU A 137 16.99 15.53 -17.03
N ARG A 138 17.65 16.44 -16.31
CA ARG A 138 17.20 17.83 -16.19
C ARG A 138 17.21 18.54 -17.53
N ASP A 139 18.34 18.43 -18.23
CA ASP A 139 18.65 19.17 -19.44
C ASP A 139 18.24 18.37 -20.70
N ASN A 140 18.20 17.03 -20.60
CA ASN A 140 17.71 16.12 -21.65
C ASN A 140 16.55 15.24 -21.13
N PRO A 141 15.32 15.75 -21.04
CA PRO A 141 14.19 15.02 -20.45
C PRO A 141 13.69 13.84 -21.29
N ASP A 142 14.00 13.80 -22.58
CA ASP A 142 13.63 12.68 -23.48
C ASP A 142 14.60 11.49 -23.40
N GLU A 143 15.73 11.63 -22.69
CA GLU A 143 16.68 10.54 -22.49
C GLU A 143 16.23 9.55 -21.40
N THR A 144 16.86 8.37 -21.38
CA THR A 144 16.76 7.40 -20.29
C THR A 144 18.05 7.41 -19.49
N THR A 145 17.94 7.43 -18.16
CA THR A 145 19.08 7.23 -17.26
C THR A 145 18.93 5.92 -16.51
N TYR A 146 20.02 5.45 -15.89
CA TYR A 146 20.02 4.18 -15.19
C TYR A 146 20.50 4.34 -13.75
N LEU A 147 19.75 3.77 -12.82
CA LEU A 147 20.03 3.74 -11.39
C LEU A 147 20.42 2.32 -11.01
N LEU A 148 21.52 2.18 -10.29
CA LEU A 148 21.96 0.94 -9.65
C LEU A 148 22.13 1.23 -8.16
N PRO A 149 21.10 1.00 -7.32
CA PRO A 149 21.21 1.19 -5.88
C PRO A 149 22.34 0.33 -5.31
N SER A 150 23.06 0.84 -4.31
CA SER A 150 24.22 0.14 -3.72
C SER A 150 23.88 -1.22 -3.09
N THR A 151 22.59 -1.43 -2.82
CA THR A 151 22.00 -2.61 -2.18
C THR A 151 21.49 -3.65 -3.17
N ALA A 152 21.38 -3.29 -4.45
CA ALA A 152 20.93 -4.18 -5.50
C ALA A 152 22.09 -5.01 -6.08
N LEU A 153 21.78 -6.13 -6.73
CA LEU A 153 22.81 -6.92 -7.41
C LEU A 153 23.41 -6.14 -8.60
N PRO A 154 24.68 -6.34 -8.98
CA PRO A 154 25.39 -5.52 -9.98
C PRO A 154 24.75 -5.38 -11.37
N LYS A 155 23.76 -6.22 -11.68
CA LYS A 155 23.03 -6.24 -12.96
C LYS A 155 21.55 -5.88 -12.80
N GLU A 156 21.05 -5.79 -11.57
CA GLU A 156 19.64 -5.52 -11.30
C GLU A 156 19.49 -4.07 -10.90
N GLY A 157 19.09 -3.25 -11.87
CA GLY A 157 18.90 -1.82 -11.64
C GLY A 157 17.59 -1.32 -12.20
N PHE A 158 17.53 -0.02 -12.42
CA PHE A 158 16.32 0.67 -12.83
C PHE A 158 16.64 1.60 -13.97
N SER A 159 15.77 1.62 -14.98
CA SER A 159 15.74 2.70 -15.95
C SER A 159 14.82 3.80 -15.43
N ILE A 160 15.23 5.06 -15.61
CA ILE A 160 14.51 6.24 -15.16
C ILE A 160 14.26 7.13 -16.37
N GLN A 161 13.00 7.53 -16.56
CA GLN A 161 12.54 8.37 -17.65
C GLN A 161 11.62 9.48 -17.12
N VAL A 162 11.65 10.66 -17.72
CA VAL A 162 10.70 11.73 -17.38
C VAL A 162 9.34 11.41 -17.99
N LEU A 163 8.29 11.39 -17.17
CA LEU A 163 6.94 11.27 -17.68
C LEU A 163 6.48 12.61 -18.27
N LYS A 164 5.99 12.58 -19.50
CA LYS A 164 5.39 13.75 -20.17
C LYS A 164 4.01 14.10 -19.60
N LYS A 165 3.34 13.13 -18.96
CA LYS A 165 2.07 13.32 -18.27
C LYS A 165 2.33 14.00 -16.92
N LYS A 166 1.36 14.79 -16.44
CA LYS A 166 1.46 15.61 -15.22
C LYS A 166 0.41 15.26 -14.15
N TRP A 167 0.04 13.99 -14.03
CA TRP A 167 -1.09 13.61 -13.17
C TRP A 167 -0.71 13.49 -11.69
N LEU A 168 0.52 13.12 -11.35
CA LEU A 168 1.03 13.15 -9.98
C LEU A 168 1.26 14.59 -9.52
N ALA A 169 1.77 15.45 -10.40
CA ALA A 169 1.93 16.87 -10.14
C ALA A 169 0.56 17.55 -9.88
N ASP A 170 -0.43 17.25 -10.72
CA ASP A 170 -1.81 17.73 -10.55
C ASP A 170 -2.43 17.26 -9.20
N LEU A 171 -1.98 16.11 -8.67
CA LEU A 171 -2.40 15.62 -7.35
C LEU A 171 -1.68 16.34 -6.20
N ASP A 172 -0.40 16.70 -6.34
CA ASP A 172 0.33 17.44 -5.30
C ASP A 172 -0.20 18.88 -5.17
N ASP A 173 -0.56 19.52 -6.29
CA ASP A 173 -1.13 20.87 -6.32
C ASP A 173 -2.47 20.99 -5.57
N ARG A 174 -3.23 19.90 -5.47
CA ARG A 174 -4.49 19.85 -4.69
C ARG A 174 -4.24 19.81 -3.17
N GLY A 175 -3.00 19.64 -2.74
CA GLY A 175 -2.63 19.59 -1.33
C GLY A 175 -2.99 18.27 -0.64
N HIS A 176 -2.78 18.25 0.68
CA HIS A 176 -3.02 17.08 1.53
C HIS A 176 -4.50 16.66 1.51
N LEU A 177 -4.76 15.36 1.71
CA LEU A 177 -6.12 14.87 1.92
C LEU A 177 -6.69 15.49 3.20
N THR A 178 -7.55 16.50 3.05
CA THR A 178 -8.30 17.09 4.16
C THR A 178 -9.60 16.33 4.33
N LEU A 179 -9.74 15.63 5.46
CA LEU A 179 -10.87 14.74 5.77
C LEU A 179 -12.25 15.40 5.65
N SER A 180 -12.34 16.69 6.00
CA SER A 180 -13.60 17.44 6.06
C SER A 180 -14.03 18.04 4.72
N ALA A 181 -13.12 18.25 3.77
CA ALA A 181 -13.44 18.93 2.51
C ALA A 181 -13.83 17.97 1.38
N GLN A 182 -13.64 16.67 1.58
CA GLN A 182 -13.91 15.66 0.55
C GLN A 182 -15.24 14.95 0.80
N GLU A 183 -16.01 14.78 -0.29
CA GLU A 183 -17.20 13.94 -0.28
C GLU A 183 -16.85 12.50 0.13
N LEU A 184 -17.74 11.88 0.91
CA LEU A 184 -17.59 10.50 1.38
C LEU A 184 -17.19 9.53 0.27
N ARG A 185 -17.84 9.62 -0.89
CA ARG A 185 -17.55 8.78 -2.07
C ARG A 185 -16.09 8.90 -2.52
N THR A 186 -15.55 10.12 -2.52
CA THR A 186 -14.15 10.38 -2.87
C THR A 186 -13.22 9.71 -1.88
N ARG A 187 -13.48 9.87 -0.57
CA ARG A 187 -12.64 9.27 0.48
C ARG A 187 -12.67 7.75 0.44
N VAL A 188 -13.84 7.14 0.26
CA VAL A 188 -13.99 5.68 0.09
C VAL A 188 -13.23 5.18 -1.14
N THR A 189 -13.30 5.90 -2.26
CA THR A 189 -12.59 5.49 -3.48
C THR A 189 -11.07 5.55 -3.30
N ILE A 190 -10.57 6.57 -2.60
CA ILE A 190 -9.15 6.66 -2.24
C ILE A 190 -8.77 5.52 -1.29
N ALA A 191 -9.58 5.22 -0.27
CA ALA A 191 -9.36 4.11 0.65
C ALA A 191 -9.23 2.77 -0.08
N CYS A 192 -10.13 2.47 -1.01
CA CYS A 192 -10.03 1.27 -1.86
C CYS A 192 -8.74 1.27 -2.70
N SER A 193 -8.36 2.42 -3.26
CA SER A 193 -7.13 2.56 -4.05
C SER A 193 -5.86 2.30 -3.21
N LEU A 194 -5.86 2.71 -1.94
CA LEU A 194 -4.76 2.46 -1.01
C LEU A 194 -4.65 0.99 -0.63
N VAL A 195 -5.78 0.34 -0.39
CA VAL A 195 -5.85 -1.10 -0.07
C VAL A 195 -5.18 -1.92 -1.18
N GLN A 196 -5.43 -1.57 -2.44
CA GLN A 196 -4.76 -2.19 -3.59
C GLN A 196 -3.28 -1.81 -3.70
N GLY A 197 -2.98 -0.52 -3.59
CA GLY A 197 -1.66 0.02 -3.85
C GLY A 197 -0.60 -0.35 -2.81
N CYS A 198 -0.99 -0.44 -1.54
CA CYS A 198 -0.08 -0.73 -0.43
C CYS A 198 0.44 -2.17 -0.44
N HIS A 199 -0.27 -3.10 -1.08
CA HIS A 199 0.08 -4.52 -1.12
C HIS A 199 1.53 -4.78 -1.56
N ARG A 200 1.99 -4.07 -2.61
CA ARG A 200 3.35 -4.20 -3.17
C ARG A 200 4.45 -3.53 -2.33
N PHE A 201 4.06 -2.76 -1.31
CA PHE A 201 4.98 -2.07 -0.40
C PHE A 201 5.04 -2.66 1.00
N PHE A 202 4.21 -3.66 1.34
CA PHE A 202 4.30 -4.32 2.65
C PHE A 202 5.66 -4.97 2.89
N GLY A 203 6.24 -4.69 4.05
CA GLY A 203 7.59 -5.08 4.43
C GLY A 203 8.69 -4.16 3.91
N THR A 204 8.34 -3.12 3.15
CA THR A 204 9.28 -2.10 2.69
C THR A 204 9.20 -0.88 3.61
N PRO A 205 10.29 -0.10 3.75
CA PRO A 205 10.26 1.10 4.59
C PRO A 205 9.33 2.21 4.07
N TRP A 206 8.85 2.14 2.81
CA TRP A 206 7.89 3.11 2.28
C TRP A 206 6.64 3.22 3.16
N LEU A 207 6.08 2.09 3.61
CA LEU A 207 4.88 2.10 4.45
C LEU A 207 5.15 2.54 5.88
N ASP A 208 6.40 2.76 6.27
CA ASP A 208 6.73 3.42 7.53
C ASP A 208 6.40 4.93 7.48
N HIS A 209 6.08 5.47 6.30
CA HIS A 209 5.58 6.82 6.11
C HIS A 209 4.06 6.90 5.90
N LEU A 210 3.34 5.76 5.92
CA LEU A 210 1.91 5.70 5.62
C LEU A 210 1.07 6.38 6.72
N ASP A 211 0.85 7.67 6.58
CA ASP A 211 -0.07 8.45 7.40
C ASP A 211 -0.88 9.37 6.49
N LEU A 212 -2.07 9.78 6.92
CA LEU A 212 -2.93 10.64 6.12
C LEU A 212 -2.25 11.97 5.73
N SER A 213 -1.41 12.52 6.61
CA SER A 213 -0.60 13.71 6.33
C SER A 213 0.42 13.50 5.21
N ASN A 214 0.84 12.27 4.93
CA ASN A 214 1.76 11.97 3.83
C ASN A 214 1.04 11.57 2.54
N LEU A 215 -0.29 11.41 2.59
CA LEU A 215 -1.07 10.96 1.45
C LEU A 215 -1.59 12.12 0.61
N ARG A 216 -1.62 11.85 -0.70
CA ARG A 216 -2.33 12.62 -1.71
C ARG A 216 -3.24 11.66 -2.43
N GLY A 217 -4.46 12.07 -2.72
CA GLY A 217 -5.41 11.22 -3.40
C GLY A 217 -6.43 12.03 -4.16
N GLY A 218 -6.83 11.54 -5.31
CA GLY A 218 -7.79 12.25 -6.14
C GLY A 218 -8.02 11.60 -7.47
N LYS A 219 -9.00 12.15 -8.18
CA LYS A 219 -9.28 11.79 -9.57
C LYS A 219 -8.14 12.28 -10.46
N ALA A 220 -7.45 11.33 -11.09
CA ALA A 220 -6.49 11.57 -12.15
C ALA A 220 -7.23 11.90 -13.47
N LYS A 221 -6.48 12.20 -14.54
CA LYS A 221 -7.07 12.52 -15.85
C LYS A 221 -7.80 11.28 -16.42
N GLY A 222 -9.14 11.33 -16.47
CA GLY A 222 -10.01 10.24 -16.91
C GLY A 222 -11.03 9.83 -15.85
N ALA A 223 -11.42 8.54 -15.82
CA ALA A 223 -12.23 7.91 -14.77
C ALA A 223 -11.37 7.22 -13.68
N THR A 224 -10.08 7.53 -13.64
CA THR A 224 -9.09 6.84 -12.81
C THR A 224 -8.82 7.60 -11.52
N TRP A 225 -8.77 6.85 -10.41
CA TRP A 225 -8.38 7.37 -9.11
C TRP A 225 -6.94 6.99 -8.81
N ALA A 226 -6.26 7.91 -8.14
CA ALA A 226 -4.86 7.78 -7.85
C ALA A 226 -4.57 8.20 -6.42
N ALA A 227 -3.57 7.54 -5.82
CA ALA A 227 -3.03 7.88 -4.52
C ALA A 227 -1.50 7.88 -4.56
N MET A 228 -0.90 8.83 -3.87
CA MET A 228 0.54 8.96 -3.73
C MET A 228 0.91 9.04 -2.26
N LEU A 229 2.07 8.49 -1.94
CA LEU A 229 2.66 8.49 -0.61
C LEU A 229 3.94 9.32 -0.62
N GLY A 230 3.99 10.35 0.21
CA GLY A 230 5.20 11.09 0.51
C GLY A 230 6.02 10.45 1.63
N THR A 231 7.28 10.88 1.73
CA THR A 231 8.25 10.42 2.74
C THR A 231 8.39 11.36 3.94
N GLY A 232 7.35 12.15 4.23
CA GLY A 232 7.35 13.09 5.34
C GLY A 232 7.43 12.39 6.70
N SER A 233 7.77 13.15 7.74
CA SER A 233 7.66 12.68 9.12
C SER A 233 6.19 12.43 9.45
N GLY A 234 5.86 11.17 9.69
CA GLY A 234 4.54 10.74 10.11
C GLY A 234 4.13 11.20 11.51
N ASP A 235 2.98 10.73 11.99
CA ASP A 235 2.59 10.97 13.39
C ASP A 235 3.61 10.29 14.34
N THR A 236 4.25 11.12 15.16
CA THR A 236 5.33 10.67 16.05
C THR A 236 4.81 9.75 17.15
N GLY A 237 3.57 9.92 17.61
CA GLY A 237 2.95 9.08 18.62
C GLY A 237 2.70 7.67 18.09
N THR A 238 1.96 7.58 16.99
CA THR A 238 1.69 6.34 16.26
C THR A 238 2.98 5.64 15.86
N THR A 239 3.96 6.37 15.32
CA THR A 239 5.25 5.79 14.94
C THR A 239 6.03 5.25 16.14
N ARG A 240 5.97 5.91 17.30
CA ARG A 240 6.63 5.43 18.52
C ARG A 240 5.99 4.15 19.04
N ILE A 241 4.65 4.10 19.09
CA ILE A 241 3.89 2.93 19.55
C ILE A 241 4.14 1.75 18.61
N LEU A 242 3.98 1.91 17.30
CA LEU A 242 4.25 0.82 16.36
C LEU A 242 5.74 0.39 16.35
N LYS A 243 6.67 1.31 16.65
CA LYS A 243 8.06 0.94 16.90
C LYS A 243 8.24 0.10 18.16
N SER A 244 7.47 0.29 19.24
CA SER A 244 7.58 -0.55 20.44
C SER A 244 7.21 -2.00 20.09
N PHE A 245 6.09 -2.23 19.38
CA PHE A 245 5.67 -3.56 18.91
C PHE A 245 6.68 -4.24 17.99
N SER A 246 7.25 -3.48 17.04
CA SER A 246 8.28 -4.02 16.13
C SER A 246 9.66 -4.17 16.78
N THR A 247 9.97 -3.49 17.89
CA THR A 247 11.25 -3.65 18.61
C THR A 247 11.17 -4.65 19.77
N GLU A 248 9.96 -4.97 20.22
CA GLU A 248 9.65 -6.09 21.12
C GLU A 248 10.01 -7.46 20.53
N LYS A 249 10.49 -7.47 19.27
CA LYS A 249 11.36 -8.49 18.64
C LYS A 249 12.32 -9.20 19.62
N ARG A 250 12.85 -8.51 20.64
CA ARG A 250 13.77 -9.11 21.63
C ARG A 250 13.13 -10.10 22.60
N ARG A 251 11.81 -10.10 22.79
CA ARG A 251 11.12 -10.98 23.77
C ARG A 251 10.35 -12.15 23.14
N ILE A 252 9.80 -11.99 21.92
CA ILE A 252 8.89 -12.97 21.29
C ILE A 252 9.50 -13.67 20.05
N GLY A 253 10.66 -13.20 19.56
CA GLY A 253 11.38 -13.85 18.46
C GLY A 253 10.70 -13.76 17.08
N ARG A 254 9.76 -12.81 16.88
CA ARG A 254 9.04 -12.60 15.62
C ARG A 254 9.20 -11.16 15.12
N ASP A 255 9.36 -11.00 13.80
CA ASP A 255 9.36 -9.71 13.15
C ASP A 255 7.92 -9.24 12.83
N LEU A 256 7.44 -8.23 13.57
CA LEU A 256 6.09 -7.67 13.41
C LEU A 256 6.04 -6.44 12.49
N THR A 257 7.12 -6.10 11.77
CA THR A 257 7.18 -4.88 10.93
C THR A 257 6.01 -4.82 9.95
N ARG A 258 5.74 -5.92 9.23
CA ARG A 258 4.60 -6.00 8.30
C ARG A 258 3.24 -5.86 9.00
N HIS A 259 3.10 -6.40 10.21
CA HIS A 259 1.85 -6.32 10.97
C HIS A 259 1.59 -4.87 11.39
N CYS A 260 2.63 -4.17 11.83
CA CYS A 260 2.55 -2.75 12.17
C CYS A 260 2.15 -1.90 10.95
N GLN A 261 2.65 -2.23 9.76
CA GLN A 261 2.29 -1.55 8.52
C GLN A 261 0.85 -1.83 8.08
N VAL A 262 0.37 -3.07 8.25
CA VAL A 262 -1.04 -3.44 8.02
C VAL A 262 -1.96 -2.71 9.01
N PHE A 263 -1.59 -2.67 10.29
CA PHE A 263 -2.33 -1.92 11.30
C PHE A 263 -2.40 -0.43 10.95
N ARG A 264 -1.27 0.14 10.51
CA ARG A 264 -1.18 1.53 10.07
C ARG A 264 -2.05 1.84 8.84
N LEU A 265 -2.14 0.91 7.88
CA LEU A 265 -3.12 1.02 6.81
C LEU A 265 -4.54 1.10 7.39
N GLY A 266 -4.88 0.25 8.35
CA GLY A 266 -6.17 0.30 9.07
C GLY A 266 -6.49 1.70 9.62
N LEU A 267 -5.53 2.36 10.28
CA LEU A 267 -5.70 3.73 10.80
C LEU A 267 -6.09 4.69 9.68
N VAL A 268 -5.32 4.72 8.59
CA VAL A 268 -5.59 5.60 7.44
C VAL A 268 -6.95 5.33 6.80
N LEU A 269 -7.33 4.04 6.66
CA LEU A 269 -8.62 3.67 6.09
C LEU A 269 -9.78 4.13 6.97
N THR A 270 -9.66 3.97 8.29
CA THR A 270 -10.63 4.48 9.25
C THR A 270 -10.76 6.00 9.15
N GLU A 271 -9.63 6.73 9.10
CA GLU A 271 -9.67 8.19 8.98
C GLU A 271 -10.38 8.65 7.71
N LEU A 272 -10.08 8.01 6.57
CA LEU A 272 -10.72 8.31 5.28
C LEU A 272 -12.21 7.97 5.29
N ALA A 273 -12.57 6.79 5.77
CA ALA A 273 -13.96 6.34 5.82
C ALA A 273 -14.82 7.29 6.67
N LEU A 274 -14.39 7.54 7.90
CA LEU A 274 -15.13 8.32 8.88
C LEU A 274 -15.00 9.83 8.65
N GLY A 275 -13.95 10.29 7.95
CA GLY A 275 -13.65 11.71 7.84
C GLY A 275 -13.19 12.34 9.14
N LYS A 276 -12.68 11.53 10.07
CA LYS A 276 -12.29 11.91 11.43
C LYS A 276 -10.86 11.41 11.69
N PRO A 277 -9.97 12.22 12.27
CA PRO A 277 -8.62 11.78 12.57
C PRO A 277 -8.61 10.76 13.71
N ILE A 278 -7.61 9.87 13.69
CA ILE A 278 -7.27 9.08 14.88
C ILE A 278 -6.59 10.00 15.89
N LYS A 279 -7.08 10.00 17.12
CA LYS A 279 -6.54 10.84 18.20
C LYS A 279 -5.29 10.22 18.82
N TYR A 280 -5.37 8.94 19.17
CA TYR A 280 -4.24 8.15 19.65
C TYR A 280 -4.54 6.64 19.57
N ILE A 281 -3.48 5.86 19.74
CA ILE A 281 -3.51 4.41 19.88
C ILE A 281 -3.34 4.09 21.36
N ASP A 282 -4.24 3.28 21.91
CA ASP A 282 -4.16 2.80 23.29
C ASP A 282 -3.54 1.39 23.30
N ASP A 283 -2.34 1.29 23.87
CA ASP A 283 -1.59 0.04 24.07
C ASP A 283 -1.41 -0.32 25.56
N SER A 284 -2.18 0.33 26.46
CA SER A 284 -2.02 0.18 27.90
C SER A 284 -2.40 -1.20 28.45
N ASP A 285 -3.26 -1.94 27.76
CA ASP A 285 -3.74 -3.25 28.17
C ASP A 285 -3.18 -4.37 27.26
N ALA A 286 -2.04 -4.92 27.67
CA ALA A 286 -1.36 -6.01 26.96
C ALA A 286 -2.24 -7.26 26.73
N ASN A 287 -3.32 -7.45 27.51
CA ASN A 287 -4.22 -8.59 27.37
C ASN A 287 -5.34 -8.35 26.36
N LYS A 288 -5.67 -7.08 26.07
CA LYS A 288 -6.75 -6.71 25.16
C LYS A 288 -6.26 -6.27 23.79
N GLY A 289 -4.95 -6.10 23.63
CA GLY A 289 -4.33 -5.68 22.38
C GLY A 289 -4.53 -4.20 22.09
N VAL A 290 -4.10 -3.80 20.90
CA VAL A 290 -4.10 -2.40 20.47
C VAL A 290 -5.52 -1.93 20.18
N ARG A 291 -5.89 -0.78 20.76
CA ARG A 291 -7.19 -0.11 20.56
C ARG A 291 -6.98 1.29 19.96
N VAL A 292 -8.05 1.84 19.41
CA VAL A 292 -7.99 3.11 18.67
C VAL A 292 -9.03 4.08 19.22
N VAL A 293 -8.63 5.35 19.41
CA VAL A 293 -9.55 6.44 19.76
C VAL A 293 -9.75 7.32 18.54
N VAL A 294 -11.00 7.44 18.09
CA VAL A 294 -11.40 8.27 16.93
C VAL A 294 -11.95 9.61 17.42
N ALA A 295 -11.40 10.71 16.92
CA ALA A 295 -11.82 12.04 17.35
C ALA A 295 -13.30 12.30 17.02
N GLY A 296 -14.07 12.83 17.98
CA GLY A 296 -15.47 13.22 17.81
C GLY A 296 -16.46 12.05 17.69
N VAL A 297 -16.09 10.85 18.13
CA VAL A 297 -17.04 9.73 18.39
C VAL A 297 -17.31 9.71 19.89
N ASP A 298 -16.30 9.31 20.66
CA ASP A 298 -16.17 9.55 22.10
C ASP A 298 -14.67 9.75 22.35
N ASP A 299 -14.29 10.98 22.69
CA ASP A 299 -12.89 11.42 22.70
C ASP A 299 -12.01 10.70 23.73
N ASN A 300 -12.61 9.87 24.59
CA ASN A 300 -11.91 9.11 25.63
C ASN A 300 -12.19 7.60 25.56
N GLU A 301 -13.02 7.12 24.63
CA GLU A 301 -13.33 5.70 24.52
C GLU A 301 -12.42 5.02 23.50
N ALA A 302 -11.59 4.09 23.98
CA ALA A 302 -10.73 3.26 23.15
C ALA A 302 -11.50 2.07 22.59
N MET A 303 -11.69 2.09 21.28
CA MET A 303 -12.52 1.12 20.56
C MET A 303 -11.69 -0.09 20.12
N VAL A 304 -12.33 -1.27 20.14
CA VAL A 304 -11.77 -2.51 19.58
C VAL A 304 -12.02 -2.61 18.07
N ALA A 305 -11.31 -3.53 17.40
CA ALA A 305 -11.35 -3.68 15.95
C ALA A 305 -12.77 -3.80 15.36
N ILE A 306 -13.66 -4.56 16.01
CA ILE A 306 -15.04 -4.78 15.53
C ILE A 306 -15.89 -3.52 15.63
N GLU A 307 -15.78 -2.75 16.72
CA GLU A 307 -16.55 -1.51 16.92
C GLU A 307 -16.15 -0.45 15.88
N VAL A 308 -14.84 -0.36 15.56
CA VAL A 308 -14.38 0.56 14.51
C VAL A 308 -14.85 0.11 13.13
N ALA A 309 -14.83 -1.20 12.85
CA ALA A 309 -15.29 -1.77 11.59
C ALA A 309 -16.79 -1.56 11.36
N GLU A 310 -17.63 -1.80 12.37
CA GLU A 310 -19.06 -1.54 12.33
C GLU A 310 -19.36 -0.06 12.05
N MET A 311 -18.60 0.85 12.66
CA MET A 311 -18.76 2.29 12.39
C MET A 311 -18.36 2.66 10.96
N VAL A 312 -17.27 2.07 10.45
CA VAL A 312 -16.84 2.26 9.06
C VAL A 312 -17.91 1.74 8.10
N ASP A 313 -18.42 0.54 8.32
CA ASP A 313 -19.50 -0.05 7.51
C ASP A 313 -20.72 0.86 7.50
N GLN A 314 -21.26 1.21 8.67
CA GLN A 314 -22.44 2.07 8.79
C GLN A 314 -22.26 3.46 8.15
N THR A 315 -21.09 4.07 8.32
CA THR A 315 -20.81 5.42 7.79
C THR A 315 -20.67 5.40 6.26
N THR A 316 -20.07 4.35 5.72
CA THR A 316 -19.75 4.25 4.30
C THR A 316 -20.78 3.46 3.49
N ASN A 317 -21.69 2.76 4.17
CA ASN A 317 -22.56 1.72 3.62
C ASN A 317 -21.75 0.72 2.78
N ASN A 318 -20.63 0.25 3.35
CA ASN A 318 -19.65 -0.59 2.68
C ASN A 318 -19.03 -1.59 3.66
N GLN A 319 -19.71 -2.72 3.82
CA GLN A 319 -19.32 -3.82 4.68
C GLN A 319 -17.88 -4.29 4.41
N ILE A 320 -17.50 -4.40 3.14
CA ILE A 320 -16.15 -4.82 2.75
C ILE A 320 -15.07 -3.90 3.31
N LEU A 321 -15.29 -2.58 3.28
CA LEU A 321 -14.31 -1.65 3.84
C LEU A 321 -14.24 -1.78 5.37
N GLY A 322 -15.37 -2.04 6.02
CA GLY A 322 -15.44 -2.42 7.43
C GLY A 322 -14.62 -3.66 7.74
N ASP A 323 -14.82 -4.75 6.99
CA ASP A 323 -14.10 -6.01 7.13
C ASP A 323 -12.58 -5.85 6.97
N VAL A 324 -12.14 -5.06 6.00
CA VAL A 324 -10.71 -4.75 5.79
C VAL A 324 -10.14 -4.00 7.00
N VAL A 325 -10.86 -3.01 7.53
CA VAL A 325 -10.46 -2.27 8.73
C VAL A 325 -10.38 -3.20 9.94
N GLN A 326 -11.37 -4.08 10.12
CA GLN A 326 -11.37 -5.08 11.19
C GLN A 326 -10.12 -5.95 11.11
N TYR A 327 -9.81 -6.48 9.93
CA TYR A 327 -8.62 -7.30 9.70
C TYR A 327 -7.34 -6.53 10.07
N CYS A 328 -7.24 -5.28 9.61
CA CYS A 328 -6.06 -4.45 9.85
C CYS A 328 -5.79 -4.24 11.35
N PHE A 329 -6.83 -4.01 12.16
CA PHE A 329 -6.66 -3.84 13.60
C PHE A 329 -6.50 -5.15 14.36
N SER A 330 -7.09 -6.24 13.87
CA SER A 330 -6.98 -7.57 14.46
C SER A 330 -5.55 -8.13 14.40
N ILE A 331 -4.71 -7.64 13.49
CA ILE A 331 -3.36 -8.17 13.23
C ILE A 331 -2.40 -8.01 14.43
N LEU A 332 -2.66 -7.07 15.35
CA LEU A 332 -1.86 -6.83 16.55
C LEU A 332 -2.55 -7.30 17.84
N GLN A 333 -3.66 -8.03 17.76
CA GLN A 333 -4.34 -8.53 18.95
C GLN A 333 -3.66 -9.80 19.53
N PRO A 334 -3.52 -9.91 20.86
CA PRO A 334 -2.77 -10.98 21.53
C PRO A 334 -3.46 -12.34 21.45
N LYS A 335 -4.79 -12.36 21.38
CA LYS A 335 -5.52 -13.55 20.93
C LYS A 335 -5.60 -13.46 19.42
N ARG A 336 -5.21 -14.54 18.74
CA ARG A 336 -5.78 -14.81 17.42
C ARG A 336 -7.28 -14.70 17.62
N ILE A 337 -7.90 -13.63 17.12
CA ILE A 337 -9.25 -13.78 16.60
C ILE A 337 -9.12 -15.02 15.71
N GLU A 338 -9.94 -16.03 15.96
CA GLU A 338 -10.02 -17.20 15.10
C GLU A 338 -10.59 -16.70 13.76
N ILE A 339 -9.74 -16.06 12.95
CA ILE A 339 -9.95 -15.71 11.54
C ILE A 339 -10.01 -17.02 10.71
N GLU A 340 -10.23 -18.17 11.34
CA GLU A 340 -10.77 -19.35 10.66
C GLU A 340 -12.19 -19.04 10.17
N ASP A 341 -12.95 -18.20 10.88
CA ASP A 341 -14.26 -17.74 10.42
C ASP A 341 -14.15 -16.82 9.20
N PHE A 342 -13.26 -15.83 9.15
CA PHE A 342 -13.22 -14.94 7.98
C PHE A 342 -12.79 -15.68 6.70
N GLY A 343 -11.76 -16.55 6.76
CA GLY A 343 -11.32 -17.31 5.59
C GLY A 343 -12.37 -18.34 5.13
N ALA A 344 -13.03 -19.02 6.06
CA ALA A 344 -14.06 -20.01 5.74
C ALA A 344 -15.39 -19.37 5.31
N GLU A 345 -15.80 -18.27 5.95
CA GLU A 345 -17.01 -17.50 5.67
C GLU A 345 -16.88 -16.71 4.36
N TYR A 346 -15.70 -16.16 4.07
CA TYR A 346 -15.36 -15.58 2.77
C TYR A 346 -15.42 -16.63 1.66
N ASN A 347 -14.82 -17.81 1.87
CA ASN A 347 -14.89 -18.90 0.91
C ASN A 347 -16.32 -19.39 0.71
N ALA A 348 -17.13 -19.47 1.77
CA ALA A 348 -18.52 -19.90 1.69
C ALA A 348 -19.42 -18.86 1.00
N LYS A 349 -19.23 -17.55 1.25
CA LYS A 349 -20.10 -16.48 0.73
C LYS A 349 -19.70 -15.94 -0.64
N VAL A 350 -18.43 -16.10 -1.04
CA VAL A 350 -17.87 -15.47 -2.25
C VAL A 350 -17.42 -16.50 -3.31
N LEU A 351 -17.01 -17.72 -2.93
CA LEU A 351 -16.61 -18.77 -3.88
C LEU A 351 -17.74 -19.76 -4.24
N MET A 352 -18.79 -19.85 -3.44
CA MET A 352 -19.97 -20.66 -3.75
C MET A 352 -21.24 -19.82 -3.59
N PRO A 353 -21.81 -19.27 -4.68
CA PRO A 353 -23.17 -18.74 -4.65
C PRO A 353 -24.20 -19.83 -4.41
#